data_AF-A0A810N5A5-F1
#
_entry.id   AF-A0A810N5A5-F1
#
_cell.length_a   1.000
_cell.length_b   1.000
_cell.length_c   1.000
_cell.angle_alpha   90.00
_cell.angle_beta   90.00
_cell.angle_gamma   90.00
#
_symmetry.space_group_name_H-M   'P 1'
#
loop_
_entity.id
_entity.type
_entity.pdbx_description
1 polymer ?
#
loop_
_entity_poly.entity_id
_entity_poly.type
_entity_poly.pdbx_seq_one_letter_code
_entity_poly.pdbx_strand_id
1 'polypeptide(L)'
;MLGLGSAAQAAASIFNTRAQIAAAAQARTAQHRFERAQAADRFGHERQLEAVRELRQRDLAELEARLRRENTLLAIRDKTVFDTYPLEEGPGHLRQSLSLLSPDLSALPLVVLLPRFHGTPEPHWAGLRQAVADALRRQLSADGLVLLYDAMRPLSWPHAGFYWNDLYGIPTMIVQVAFARDTLDVSLGGCHLRPRSDAPAEPMRSVYRHRLARPGHWTEETIAELNASVPAGYRLAMPETEADRVGVNIEVAARSVTAVATAAVDAYYLGNRARYRQRFDGSVAMLGRAALPEWPYDLGVAIDQVVDPAFHLLHVAARQLDRGRSDLALATVRESLAVLVHPDYALVGAPYPGLSQSAAAVAGTDDEYRARLAALLDAIAARAAEDGADKLAAEVAEITTAVRDA
;
A
#
# COMPACT_ATOMS: atom_id res chain seq x y z
N MET A 1 -124.70 39.65 55.36
CA MET A 1 -123.61 38.65 55.40
C MET A 1 -123.20 38.31 53.97
N LEU A 2 -121.92 37.99 53.75
CA LEU A 2 -121.22 37.58 52.51
C LEU A 2 -120.43 38.68 51.78
N GLY A 3 -119.18 38.90 52.23
CA GLY A 3 -118.17 39.72 51.54
C GLY A 3 -116.71 39.45 51.92
N LEU A 4 -116.43 38.53 52.87
CA LEU A 4 -115.07 38.30 53.41
C LEU A 4 -114.38 37.01 52.90
N GLY A 5 -115.07 36.14 52.15
CA GLY A 5 -114.54 34.83 51.72
C GLY A 5 -113.69 34.82 50.44
N SER A 6 -113.96 35.72 49.48
CA SER A 6 -113.26 35.69 48.16
C SER A 6 -111.87 36.32 48.20
N ALA A 7 -111.62 37.27 49.10
CA ALA A 7 -110.32 37.93 49.24
C ALA A 7 -109.23 36.98 49.80
N ALA A 8 -109.59 36.07 50.71
CA ALA A 8 -108.65 35.13 51.31
C ALA A 8 -108.21 34.02 50.33
N GLN A 9 -109.12 33.52 49.49
CA GLN A 9 -108.78 32.53 48.45
C GLN A 9 -107.95 33.15 47.31
N ALA A 10 -108.23 34.40 46.93
CA ALA A 10 -107.42 35.13 45.96
C ALA A 10 -106.00 35.40 46.48
N ALA A 11 -105.86 35.76 47.76
CA ALA A 11 -104.56 35.94 48.39
C ALA A 11 -103.74 34.64 48.46
N ALA A 12 -104.35 33.53 48.89
CA ALA A 12 -103.69 32.23 48.95
C ALA A 12 -103.24 31.72 47.56
N SER A 13 -104.04 31.97 46.52
CA SER A 13 -103.69 31.67 45.13
C SER A 13 -102.45 32.46 44.69
N ILE A 14 -102.42 33.77 44.93
CA ILE A 14 -101.27 34.63 44.57
C ILE A 14 -99.99 34.21 45.32
N PHE A 15 -100.09 33.83 46.59
CA PHE A 15 -98.94 33.34 47.36
C PHE A 15 -98.41 32.01 46.82
N ASN A 16 -99.29 31.05 46.47
CA ASN A 16 -98.89 29.78 45.87
C ASN A 16 -98.28 29.98 44.48
N THR A 17 -98.84 30.87 43.65
CA THR A 17 -98.26 31.18 42.33
C THR A 17 -96.89 31.84 42.48
N ARG A 18 -96.72 32.76 43.44
CA ARG A 18 -95.41 33.36 43.73
C ARG A 18 -94.40 32.32 44.25
N ALA A 19 -94.82 31.40 45.10
CA ALA A 19 -93.97 30.31 45.59
C ALA A 19 -93.54 29.36 44.47
N GLN A 20 -94.45 29.00 43.55
CA GLN A 20 -94.15 28.17 42.38
C GLN A 20 -93.23 28.87 41.38
N ILE A 21 -93.43 30.18 41.14
CA ILE A 21 -92.54 30.98 40.29
C ILE A 21 -91.14 31.07 40.92
N ALA A 22 -91.05 31.28 42.24
CA ALA A 22 -89.78 31.32 42.96
C ALA A 22 -89.06 29.97 42.93
N ALA A 23 -89.78 28.86 43.13
CA ALA A 23 -89.23 27.50 43.05
C ALA A 23 -88.76 27.16 41.62
N ALA A 24 -89.53 27.53 40.59
CA ALA A 24 -89.13 27.34 39.19
C ALA A 24 -87.90 28.17 38.82
N ALA A 25 -87.79 29.41 39.33
CA ALA A 25 -86.61 30.25 39.15
C ALA A 25 -85.38 29.66 39.86
N GLN A 26 -85.54 29.09 41.06
CA GLN A 26 -84.48 28.37 41.76
C GLN A 26 -84.04 27.09 41.03
N ALA A 27 -84.99 26.31 40.49
CA ALA A 27 -84.67 25.12 39.71
C ALA A 27 -83.90 25.45 38.42
N ARG A 28 -84.31 26.49 37.68
CA ARG A 28 -83.61 26.96 36.48
C ARG A 28 -82.20 27.46 36.79
N THR A 29 -82.02 28.21 37.87
CA THR A 29 -80.69 28.69 38.28
C THR A 29 -79.79 27.54 38.74
N ALA A 30 -80.32 26.54 39.43
CA ALA A 30 -79.59 25.32 39.78
C ALA A 30 -79.18 24.51 38.55
N GLN A 31 -80.08 24.33 37.58
CA GLN A 31 -79.80 23.64 36.32
C GLN A 31 -78.72 24.37 35.51
N HIS A 32 -78.82 25.69 35.36
CA HIS A 32 -77.78 26.48 34.68
C HIS A 32 -76.42 26.42 35.39
N ARG A 33 -76.39 26.32 36.72
CA ARG A 33 -75.14 26.11 37.47
C ARG A 33 -74.54 24.74 37.21
N PHE A 34 -75.36 23.69 37.18
CA PHE A 34 -74.92 22.33 36.90
C PHE A 34 -74.40 22.17 35.46
N GLU A 35 -75.12 22.72 34.48
CA GLU A 35 -74.70 22.71 33.07
C GLU A 35 -73.38 23.47 32.87
N ARG A 36 -73.20 24.62 33.52
CA ARG A 36 -71.92 25.36 33.52
C ARG A 36 -70.79 24.56 34.16
N ALA A 37 -71.06 23.88 35.28
CA ALA A 37 -70.06 23.04 35.94
C ALA A 37 -69.63 21.85 35.07
N GLN A 38 -70.58 21.15 34.44
CA GLN A 38 -70.29 20.05 33.52
C GLN A 38 -69.59 20.51 32.23
N ALA A 39 -69.92 21.71 31.72
CA ALA A 39 -69.23 22.28 30.57
C ALA A 39 -67.77 22.64 30.91
N ALA A 40 -67.53 23.17 32.11
CA ALA A 40 -66.17 23.47 32.58
C ALA A 40 -65.31 22.20 32.76
N ASP A 41 -65.89 21.12 33.29
CA ASP A 41 -65.19 19.85 33.47
C ASP A 41 -64.84 19.17 32.14
N ARG A 42 -65.79 19.11 31.20
CA ARG A 42 -65.56 18.60 29.84
C ARG A 42 -64.46 19.39 29.11
N PHE A 43 -64.52 20.72 29.20
CA PHE A 43 -63.50 21.56 28.59
C PHE A 43 -62.12 21.36 29.24
N GLY A 44 -62.07 21.15 30.57
CA GLY A 44 -60.84 20.79 31.27
C GLY A 44 -60.24 19.47 30.78
N HIS A 45 -61.08 18.45 30.60
CA HIS A 45 -60.66 17.15 30.08
C HIS A 45 -60.19 17.21 28.61
N GLU A 46 -60.89 17.96 27.77
CA GLU A 46 -60.50 18.17 26.36
C GLU A 46 -59.13 18.87 26.26
N ARG A 47 -58.88 19.90 27.07
CA ARG A 47 -57.56 20.55 27.12
C ARG A 47 -56.45 19.60 27.57
N GLN A 48 -56.73 18.72 28.54
CA GLN A 48 -55.76 17.72 28.98
C GLN A 48 -55.43 16.71 27.87
N LEU A 49 -56.45 16.23 27.13
CA LEU A 49 -56.25 15.34 26.00
C LEU A 49 -55.48 16.02 24.85
N GLU A 50 -55.75 17.29 24.59
CA GLU A 50 -55.02 18.08 23.60
C GLU A 50 -53.55 18.25 23.99
N ALA A 51 -53.26 18.58 25.26
CA ALA A 51 -51.89 18.67 25.77
C ALA A 51 -51.13 17.34 25.64
N VAL A 52 -51.78 16.20 25.92
CA VAL A 52 -51.16 14.86 25.74
C VAL A 52 -50.92 14.53 24.27
N ARG A 53 -51.84 14.92 23.37
CA ARG A 53 -51.66 14.73 21.92
C ARG A 53 -50.49 15.56 21.40
N GLU A 54 -50.39 16.82 21.80
CA GLU A 54 -49.27 17.69 21.44
C GLU A 54 -47.93 17.13 21.96
N LEU A 55 -47.91 16.65 23.21
CA LEU A 55 -46.70 16.07 23.80
C LEU A 55 -46.25 14.82 23.03
N ARG A 56 -47.18 13.90 22.72
CA ARG A 56 -46.88 12.72 21.89
C ARG A 56 -46.42 13.08 20.48
N GLN A 57 -46.99 14.11 19.86
CA GLN A 57 -46.57 14.57 18.55
C GLN A 57 -45.15 15.13 18.58
N ARG A 58 -44.78 15.88 19.63
CA ARG A 58 -43.41 16.35 19.83
C ARG A 58 -42.43 15.21 20.03
N ASP A 59 -42.76 14.24 20.88
CA ASP A 59 -41.91 13.07 21.14
C ASP A 59 -41.66 12.25 19.85
N LEU A 60 -42.70 12.02 19.06
CA LEU A 60 -42.58 11.34 17.77
C LEU A 60 -41.71 12.13 16.79
N ALA A 61 -41.91 13.44 16.69
CA ALA A 61 -41.10 14.30 15.84
C ALA A 61 -39.62 14.32 16.27
N GLU A 62 -39.34 14.27 17.58
CA GLU A 62 -37.98 14.20 18.12
C GLU A 62 -37.31 12.86 17.80
N LEU A 63 -38.03 11.74 17.98
CA LEU A 63 -37.55 10.40 17.64
C LEU A 63 -37.28 10.27 16.13
N GLU A 64 -38.17 10.76 15.28
CA GLU A 64 -37.94 10.80 13.83
C GLU A 64 -36.72 11.67 13.46
N ALA A 65 -36.57 12.84 14.09
CA ALA A 65 -35.42 13.70 13.85
C ALA A 65 -34.11 13.06 14.32
N ARG A 66 -34.14 12.22 15.35
CA ARG A 66 -32.99 11.45 15.82
C ARG A 66 -32.63 10.32 14.85
N LEU A 67 -33.61 9.52 14.43
CA LEU A 67 -33.41 8.44 13.46
C LEU A 67 -32.89 8.96 12.12
N ARG A 68 -33.42 10.09 11.63
CA ARG A 68 -32.89 10.73 10.41
C ARG A 68 -31.44 11.16 10.57
N ARG A 69 -31.08 11.73 11.73
CA ARG A 69 -29.68 12.10 12.03
C ARG A 69 -28.77 10.88 12.06
N GLU A 70 -29.16 9.80 12.74
CA GLU A 70 -28.37 8.56 12.80
C GLU A 70 -28.19 7.94 11.40
N ASN A 71 -29.25 7.85 10.60
CA ASN A 71 -29.17 7.38 9.21
C ASN A 71 -28.28 8.27 8.33
N THR A 72 -28.35 9.59 8.51
CA THR A 72 -27.49 10.54 7.78
C THR A 72 -26.03 10.37 8.17
N LEU A 73 -25.74 10.19 9.46
CA LEU A 73 -24.38 9.95 9.95
C LEU A 73 -23.82 8.62 9.44
N LEU A 74 -24.63 7.55 9.39
CA LEU A 74 -24.24 6.27 8.80
C LEU A 74 -23.97 6.42 7.30
N ALA A 75 -24.84 7.09 6.56
CA ALA A 75 -24.65 7.34 5.13
C ALA A 75 -23.39 8.19 4.85
N ILE A 76 -23.11 9.21 5.69
CA ILE A 76 -21.88 9.99 5.61
C ILE A 76 -20.67 9.12 5.91
N ARG A 77 -20.73 8.29 6.97
CA ARG A 77 -19.64 7.38 7.35
C ARG A 77 -19.31 6.42 6.21
N ASP A 78 -20.32 5.76 5.67
CA ASP A 78 -20.14 4.79 4.59
C ASP A 78 -19.62 5.48 3.33
N LYS A 79 -20.15 6.65 2.98
CA LYS A 79 -19.62 7.49 1.88
C LYS A 79 -18.16 7.87 2.10
N THR A 80 -17.77 8.29 3.31
CA THR A 80 -16.37 8.63 3.61
C THR A 80 -15.44 7.42 3.53
N VAL A 81 -15.91 6.23 3.91
CA VAL A 81 -15.12 5.00 3.78
C VAL A 81 -14.86 4.69 2.31
N PHE A 82 -15.87 4.74 1.44
CA PHE A 82 -15.69 4.51 -0.01
C PHE A 82 -14.89 5.62 -0.70
N ASP A 83 -15.09 6.88 -0.33
CA ASP A 83 -14.38 8.01 -0.93
C ASP A 83 -12.88 8.01 -0.58
N THR A 84 -12.53 7.54 0.62
CA THR A 84 -11.14 7.47 1.10
C THR A 84 -10.47 6.12 0.87
N TYR A 85 -11.23 5.11 0.44
CA TYR A 85 -10.68 3.78 0.19
C TYR A 85 -9.70 3.78 -0.99
N PRO A 86 -8.58 3.05 -0.93
CA PRO A 86 -7.59 3.04 -2.01
C PRO A 86 -8.07 2.42 -3.33
N LEU A 87 -9.07 1.54 -3.28
CA LEU A 87 -9.70 0.89 -4.44
C LEU A 87 -11.03 1.56 -4.78
N GLU A 88 -11.27 1.81 -6.08
CA GLU A 88 -12.52 2.42 -6.53
C GLU A 88 -13.72 1.47 -6.35
N GLU A 89 -13.47 0.16 -6.43
CA GLU A 89 -14.45 -0.92 -6.24
C GLU A 89 -14.79 -1.15 -4.76
N GLY A 90 -13.99 -0.59 -3.84
CA GLY A 90 -14.21 -0.65 -2.41
C GLY A 90 -13.55 -1.85 -1.69
N PRO A 91 -13.87 -2.03 -0.39
CA PRO A 91 -13.20 -3.01 0.46
C PRO A 91 -13.40 -4.47 0.07
N GLY A 92 -12.31 -5.25 0.07
CA GLY A 92 -12.31 -6.70 -0.16
C GLY A 92 -12.28 -7.12 -1.63
N HIS A 93 -12.41 -6.17 -2.56
CA HIS A 93 -12.45 -6.46 -4.00
C HIS A 93 -11.12 -6.98 -4.55
N LEU A 94 -9.99 -6.45 -4.08
CA LEU A 94 -8.67 -6.94 -4.49
C LEU A 94 -8.45 -8.35 -3.96
N ARG A 95 -8.81 -8.61 -2.69
CA ARG A 95 -8.73 -9.99 -2.13
C ARG A 95 -9.57 -10.97 -2.92
N GLN A 96 -10.79 -10.59 -3.29
CA GLN A 96 -11.67 -11.42 -4.10
C GLN A 96 -11.04 -11.69 -5.48
N SER A 97 -10.48 -10.67 -6.12
CA SER A 97 -9.80 -10.79 -7.40
C SER A 97 -8.58 -11.73 -7.33
N LEU A 98 -7.78 -11.62 -6.28
CA LEU A 98 -6.63 -12.48 -6.04
C LEU A 98 -7.02 -13.92 -5.70
N SER A 99 -8.15 -14.13 -5.00
CA SER A 99 -8.66 -15.46 -4.68
C SER A 99 -9.12 -16.26 -5.91
N LEU A 100 -9.41 -15.58 -7.02
CA LEU A 100 -9.66 -16.22 -8.31
C LEU A 100 -8.39 -16.82 -8.93
N LEU A 101 -7.21 -16.29 -8.57
CA LEU A 101 -5.93 -16.79 -9.06
C LEU A 101 -5.44 -17.99 -8.24
N SER A 102 -5.62 -17.95 -6.92
CA SER A 102 -5.26 -19.05 -6.03
C SER A 102 -6.20 -19.11 -4.82
N PRO A 103 -6.67 -20.30 -4.40
CA PRO A 103 -7.42 -20.46 -3.16
C PRO A 103 -6.55 -20.22 -1.92
N ASP A 104 -5.24 -20.46 -2.02
CA ASP A 104 -4.27 -20.12 -0.98
C ASP A 104 -3.61 -18.79 -1.31
N LEU A 105 -4.01 -17.74 -0.59
CA LEU A 105 -3.50 -16.38 -0.77
C LEU A 105 -2.08 -16.20 -0.25
N SER A 106 -1.62 -17.07 0.68
CA SER A 106 -0.26 -17.00 1.21
C SER A 106 0.77 -17.56 0.22
N ALA A 107 0.33 -18.41 -0.71
CA ALA A 107 1.14 -18.97 -1.79
C ALA A 107 1.19 -18.07 -3.04
N LEU A 108 0.53 -16.91 -3.03
CA LEU A 108 0.56 -15.99 -4.17
C LEU A 108 1.98 -15.42 -4.38
N PRO A 109 2.35 -15.13 -5.64
CA PRO A 109 3.52 -14.31 -5.92
C PRO A 109 3.41 -12.94 -5.23
N LEU A 110 4.55 -12.26 -5.04
CA LEU A 110 4.57 -10.95 -4.39
C LEU A 110 3.64 -9.98 -5.10
N VAL A 111 2.68 -9.41 -4.38
CA VAL A 111 1.80 -8.37 -4.91
C VAL A 111 2.52 -7.03 -4.82
N VAL A 112 2.70 -6.35 -5.94
CA VAL A 112 3.30 -5.02 -6.00
C VAL A 112 2.21 -4.01 -6.30
N LEU A 113 1.95 -3.11 -5.35
CA LEU A 113 0.97 -2.05 -5.48
C LEU A 113 1.66 -0.75 -5.92
N LEU A 114 1.17 -0.16 -7.00
CA LEU A 114 1.59 1.13 -7.52
C LEU A 114 0.44 2.14 -7.44
N PRO A 115 0.18 2.74 -6.27
CA PRO A 115 -0.84 3.78 -6.14
C PRO A 115 -0.58 4.98 -7.04
N ARG A 116 -1.65 5.73 -7.37
CA ARG A 116 -1.49 7.04 -8.02
C ARG A 116 -0.50 7.90 -7.24
N PHE A 117 0.39 8.57 -7.97
CA PHE A 117 1.47 9.34 -7.38
C PHE A 117 0.91 10.49 -6.54
N HIS A 118 1.58 10.79 -5.43
CA HIS A 118 1.19 11.87 -4.54
C HIS A 118 1.70 13.22 -5.04
N GLY A 119 0.97 14.28 -4.72
CA GLY A 119 1.27 15.64 -5.15
C GLY A 119 0.65 16.01 -6.50
N THR A 120 0.83 17.27 -6.89
CA THR A 120 0.36 17.76 -8.18
C THR A 120 1.47 17.56 -9.21
N PRO A 121 1.26 16.72 -10.24
CA PRO A 121 2.26 16.58 -11.30
C PRO A 121 2.37 17.91 -12.05
N GLU A 122 3.57 18.45 -12.11
CA GLU A 122 3.88 19.53 -13.06
C GLU A 122 3.76 18.99 -14.51
N PRO A 123 3.49 19.85 -15.51
CA PRO A 123 3.29 19.40 -16.90
C PRO A 123 4.45 18.55 -17.44
N HIS A 124 5.67 18.79 -16.97
CA HIS A 124 6.87 18.05 -17.39
C HIS A 124 6.96 16.63 -16.81
N TRP A 125 6.11 16.26 -15.85
CA TRP A 125 5.99 14.88 -15.35
C TRP A 125 4.83 14.10 -15.99
N ALA A 126 4.14 14.71 -16.95
CA ALA A 126 3.05 14.06 -17.66
C ALA A 126 3.53 12.76 -18.32
N GLY A 127 2.84 11.65 -18.04
CA GLY A 127 3.20 10.33 -18.57
C GLY A 127 4.20 9.53 -17.72
N LEU A 128 4.84 10.12 -16.70
CA LEU A 128 5.80 9.39 -15.84
C LEU A 128 5.17 8.15 -15.19
N ARG A 129 3.97 8.28 -14.62
CA ARG A 129 3.30 7.14 -13.98
C ARG A 129 3.09 5.98 -14.95
N GLN A 130 2.67 6.28 -16.17
CA GLN A 130 2.47 5.27 -17.21
C GLN A 130 3.81 4.63 -17.59
N ALA A 131 4.86 5.43 -17.80
CA ALA A 131 6.20 4.95 -18.09
C ALA A 131 6.74 4.02 -16.99
N VAL A 132 6.55 4.37 -15.71
CA VAL A 132 6.90 3.53 -14.56
C VAL A 132 6.10 2.23 -14.56
N ALA A 133 4.77 2.30 -14.71
CA ALA A 133 3.93 1.10 -14.72
C ALA A 133 4.33 0.14 -15.85
N ASP A 134 4.57 0.66 -17.05
CA ASP A 134 4.96 -0.16 -18.20
C ASP A 134 6.37 -0.74 -18.06
N ALA A 135 7.31 0.01 -17.49
CA ALA A 135 8.64 -0.50 -17.17
C ALA A 135 8.59 -1.62 -16.11
N LEU A 136 7.81 -1.44 -15.05
CA LEU A 136 7.59 -2.48 -14.03
C LEU A 136 6.93 -3.72 -14.61
N ARG A 137 5.92 -3.58 -15.48
CA ARG A 137 5.29 -4.73 -16.17
C ARG A 137 6.30 -5.51 -17.01
N ARG A 138 7.13 -4.82 -17.80
CA ARG A 138 8.17 -5.46 -18.62
C ARG A 138 9.20 -6.18 -17.78
N GLN A 139 9.62 -5.59 -16.65
CA GLN A 139 10.73 -6.09 -15.85
C GLN A 139 10.33 -7.15 -14.80
N LEU A 140 9.18 -6.97 -14.17
CA LEU A 140 8.79 -7.76 -12.99
C LEU A 140 7.75 -8.83 -13.32
N SER A 141 6.78 -8.54 -14.19
CA SER A 141 5.63 -9.43 -14.43
C SER A 141 5.89 -10.57 -15.42
N ALA A 142 7.00 -10.56 -16.18
CA ALA A 142 7.24 -11.51 -17.28
C ALA A 142 7.28 -13.00 -16.85
N ASP A 143 7.79 -13.30 -15.65
CA ASP A 143 8.02 -14.70 -15.20
C ASP A 143 7.05 -15.14 -14.08
N GLY A 144 5.97 -14.40 -13.84
CA GLY A 144 4.97 -14.76 -12.82
C GLY A 144 5.44 -14.61 -11.36
N LEU A 145 6.61 -14.01 -11.10
CA LEU A 145 7.08 -13.72 -9.75
C LEU A 145 6.32 -12.57 -9.08
N VAL A 146 5.76 -11.64 -9.86
CA VAL A 146 5.13 -10.45 -9.30
C VAL A 146 3.76 -10.25 -9.93
N LEU A 147 2.77 -9.97 -9.07
CA LEU A 147 1.46 -9.47 -9.46
C LEU A 147 1.46 -7.95 -9.29
N LEU A 148 1.59 -7.20 -10.39
CA LEU A 148 1.53 -5.75 -10.36
C LEU A 148 0.07 -5.27 -10.39
N TYR A 149 -0.29 -4.42 -9.44
CA TYR A 149 -1.58 -3.75 -9.39
C TYR A 149 -1.39 -2.23 -9.31
N ASP A 150 -1.79 -1.51 -10.36
CA ASP A 150 -1.58 -0.07 -10.50
C ASP A 150 -2.88 0.75 -10.52
N ALA A 151 -4.04 0.09 -10.51
CA ALA A 151 -5.36 0.72 -10.57
C ALA A 151 -5.85 1.19 -9.18
N MET A 152 -5.10 2.08 -8.54
CA MET A 152 -5.39 2.54 -7.17
C MET A 152 -5.38 4.06 -7.03
N ARG A 153 -6.20 4.59 -6.11
CA ARG A 153 -6.12 5.97 -5.64
C ARG A 153 -4.81 6.22 -4.88
N PRO A 154 -4.42 7.50 -4.64
CA PRO A 154 -3.30 7.79 -3.74
C PRO A 154 -3.53 7.15 -2.37
N LEU A 155 -2.55 6.40 -1.90
CA LEU A 155 -2.62 5.61 -0.67
C LEU A 155 -1.76 6.27 0.41
N SER A 156 -2.33 6.45 1.60
CA SER A 156 -1.55 6.74 2.81
C SER A 156 -1.33 5.44 3.57
N TRP A 157 -0.10 4.93 3.58
CA TRP A 157 0.25 3.66 4.23
C TRP A 157 0.99 3.90 5.57
N PRO A 158 0.69 3.14 6.65
CA PRO A 158 -0.28 2.04 6.75
C PRO A 158 -1.75 2.48 6.69
N HIS A 159 -2.59 1.72 5.97
CA HIS A 159 -4.04 1.93 5.92
C HIS A 159 -4.77 0.72 6.51
N ALA A 160 -5.31 0.85 7.72
CA ALA A 160 -5.90 -0.27 8.47
C ALA A 160 -7.04 -1.00 7.72
N GLY A 161 -7.99 -0.27 7.13
CA GLY A 161 -9.11 -0.88 6.40
C GLY A 161 -8.64 -1.70 5.21
N PHE A 162 -7.82 -1.10 4.34
CA PHE A 162 -7.18 -1.77 3.21
C PHE A 162 -6.33 -2.98 3.61
N TYR A 163 -5.55 -2.87 4.69
CA TYR A 163 -4.79 -4.01 5.20
C TYR A 163 -5.71 -5.18 5.57
N TRP A 164 -6.70 -4.96 6.44
CA TRP A 164 -7.54 -6.05 6.96
C TRP A 164 -8.46 -6.65 5.91
N ASN A 165 -9.06 -5.83 5.05
CA ASN A 165 -10.02 -6.30 4.08
C ASN A 165 -9.35 -6.92 2.85
N ASP A 166 -8.23 -6.36 2.38
CA ASP A 166 -7.64 -6.74 1.09
C ASP A 166 -6.29 -7.47 1.20
N LEU A 167 -5.41 -7.07 2.12
CA LEU A 167 -4.00 -7.51 2.12
C LEU A 167 -3.63 -8.50 3.22
N TYR A 168 -4.52 -8.75 4.19
CA TYR A 168 -4.21 -9.60 5.34
C TYR A 168 -3.83 -11.02 4.90
N GLY A 169 -2.59 -11.41 5.24
CA GLY A 169 -1.99 -12.70 4.88
C GLY A 169 -1.40 -12.76 3.48
N ILE A 170 -1.34 -11.63 2.76
CA ILE A 170 -0.81 -11.56 1.38
C ILE A 170 0.51 -10.77 1.39
N PRO A 171 1.63 -11.37 0.97
CA PRO A 171 2.89 -10.65 0.77
C PRO A 171 2.69 -9.52 -0.22
N THR A 172 2.80 -8.28 0.27
CA THR A 172 2.46 -7.09 -0.52
C THR A 172 3.51 -6.01 -0.33
N MET A 173 4.11 -5.55 -1.43
CA MET A 173 4.98 -4.39 -1.47
C MET A 173 4.25 -3.18 -2.06
N ILE A 174 4.40 -2.02 -1.45
CA ILE A 174 3.83 -0.75 -1.92
C ILE A 174 4.97 0.14 -2.41
N VAL A 175 4.86 0.58 -3.67
CA VAL A 175 5.79 1.52 -4.29
C VAL A 175 5.09 2.86 -4.43
N GLN A 176 5.40 3.81 -3.56
CA GLN A 176 4.80 5.14 -3.57
C GLN A 176 5.78 6.14 -4.17
N VAL A 177 5.31 6.90 -5.16
CA VAL A 177 6.07 8.01 -5.75
C VAL A 177 5.36 9.31 -5.41
N ALA A 178 6.12 10.29 -4.93
CA ALA A 178 5.62 11.62 -4.61
C ALA A 178 6.37 12.70 -5.41
N PHE A 179 5.62 13.62 -5.99
CA PHE A 179 6.16 14.80 -6.66
C PHE A 179 6.41 15.92 -5.64
N ALA A 180 7.63 16.44 -5.63
CA ALA A 180 8.00 17.61 -4.84
C ALA A 180 8.89 18.54 -5.68
N ARG A 181 8.27 19.55 -6.31
CA ARG A 181 8.96 20.51 -7.19
C ARG A 181 9.76 19.79 -8.29
N ASP A 182 11.09 19.94 -8.26
CA ASP A 182 12.06 19.34 -9.18
C ASP A 182 12.52 17.94 -8.74
N THR A 183 11.88 17.32 -7.75
CA THR A 183 12.26 16.02 -7.20
C THR A 183 11.12 15.02 -7.19
N LEU A 184 11.48 13.76 -7.38
CA LEU A 184 10.63 12.59 -7.16
C LEU A 184 11.15 11.86 -5.94
N ASP A 185 10.29 11.66 -4.96
CA ASP A 185 10.59 10.84 -3.80
C ASP A 185 9.97 9.46 -4.00
N VAL A 186 10.79 8.42 -3.93
CA VAL A 186 10.37 7.02 -4.03
C VAL A 186 10.42 6.43 -2.64
N SER A 187 9.26 6.00 -2.17
CA SER A 187 9.09 5.36 -0.88
C SER A 187 8.62 3.92 -1.05
N LEU A 188 9.12 3.04 -0.18
CA LEU A 188 8.74 1.63 -0.14
C LEU A 188 8.15 1.29 1.22
N GLY A 189 7.15 0.43 1.22
CA GLY A 189 6.54 -0.15 2.42
C GLY A 189 5.74 -1.38 2.05
N GLY A 190 4.91 -1.89 2.95
CA GLY A 190 4.07 -3.04 2.64
C GLY A 190 3.71 -3.88 3.85
N CYS A 191 3.28 -5.10 3.61
CA CYS A 191 2.94 -6.07 4.65
C CYS A 191 3.40 -7.48 4.28
N HIS A 192 3.67 -8.29 5.30
CA HIS A 192 4.08 -9.70 5.14
C HIS A 192 5.32 -9.89 4.25
N LEU A 193 6.25 -8.92 4.26
CA LEU A 193 7.46 -8.93 3.42
C LEU A 193 8.61 -9.77 4.01
N ARG A 194 8.58 -10.03 5.32
CA ARG A 194 9.62 -10.79 6.01
C ARG A 194 9.02 -11.97 6.76
N PRO A 195 9.60 -13.17 6.64
CA PRO A 195 9.25 -14.26 7.53
C PRO A 195 9.57 -13.87 8.97
N ARG A 196 8.62 -14.12 9.89
CA ARG A 196 8.77 -13.88 11.35
C ARG A 196 8.92 -12.42 11.79
N SER A 197 8.49 -11.45 10.97
CA SER A 197 8.37 -10.05 11.43
C SER A 197 7.26 -9.93 12.49
N ASP A 198 7.58 -9.32 13.63
CA ASP A 198 6.60 -8.97 14.68
C ASP A 198 5.58 -7.92 14.20
N ALA A 199 5.99 -7.08 13.23
CA ALA A 199 5.13 -6.08 12.62
C ALA A 199 4.49 -6.64 11.33
N PRO A 200 3.15 -6.77 11.27
CA PRO A 200 2.47 -7.25 10.07
C PRO A 200 2.56 -6.25 8.90
N ALA A 201 2.73 -4.95 9.19
CA ALA A 201 2.87 -3.88 8.20
C ALA A 201 4.16 -3.10 8.45
N GLU A 202 5.01 -3.01 7.43
CA GLU A 202 6.19 -2.16 7.41
C GLU A 202 5.79 -0.73 6.95
N PRO A 203 6.15 0.32 7.70
CA PRO A 203 5.80 1.69 7.34
C PRO A 203 6.52 2.13 6.06
N MET A 204 5.98 3.15 5.38
CA MET A 204 6.63 3.74 4.23
C MET A 204 7.97 4.38 4.63
N ARG A 205 9.03 4.07 3.89
CA ARG A 205 10.35 4.68 4.03
C ARG A 205 10.75 5.28 2.68
N SER A 206 11.15 6.54 2.68
CA SER A 206 11.82 7.15 1.52
C SER A 206 13.17 6.47 1.34
N VAL A 207 13.38 5.87 0.17
CA VAL A 207 14.59 5.09 -0.14
C VAL A 207 15.40 5.70 -1.27
N TYR A 208 14.77 6.52 -2.11
CA TYR A 208 15.44 7.12 -3.26
C TYR A 208 14.80 8.45 -3.61
N ARG A 209 15.64 9.43 -3.96
CA ARG A 209 15.20 10.73 -4.45
C ARG A 209 15.81 11.00 -5.81
N HIS A 210 14.97 11.06 -6.83
CA HIS A 210 15.38 11.48 -8.16
C HIS A 210 15.24 12.99 -8.28
N ARG A 211 16.17 13.65 -8.95
CA ARG A 211 16.07 15.07 -9.28
C ARG A 211 16.01 15.26 -10.78
N LEU A 212 15.07 16.09 -11.24
CA LEU A 212 14.97 16.47 -12.64
C LEU A 212 16.29 17.11 -13.09
N ALA A 213 16.83 16.64 -14.22
CA ALA A 213 18.03 17.21 -14.77
C ALA A 213 17.77 18.62 -15.33
N ARG A 214 18.71 19.53 -15.12
CA ARG A 214 18.65 20.90 -15.65
C ARG A 214 18.78 20.89 -17.18
N PRO A 215 18.26 21.91 -17.89
CA PRO A 215 18.29 21.94 -19.37
C PRO A 215 19.66 21.76 -20.02
N GLY A 216 20.76 22.12 -19.35
CA GLY A 216 22.14 21.95 -19.86
C GLY A 216 22.82 20.64 -19.46
N HIS A 217 22.13 19.73 -18.77
CA HIS A 217 22.70 18.44 -18.35
C HIS A 217 22.83 17.45 -19.51
N TRP A 218 21.86 17.47 -20.44
CA TRP A 218 21.81 16.53 -21.55
C TRP A 218 22.76 16.95 -22.66
N THR A 219 24.03 16.55 -22.53
CA THR A 219 25.06 16.69 -23.58
C THR A 219 25.26 15.38 -24.34
N GLU A 220 25.92 15.43 -25.50
CA GLU A 220 26.29 14.23 -26.24
C GLU A 220 27.13 13.28 -25.39
N GLU A 221 28.07 13.81 -24.60
CA GLU A 221 28.90 13.00 -23.72
C GLU A 221 28.05 12.30 -22.65
N THR A 222 27.09 13.00 -22.05
CA THR A 222 26.22 12.45 -20.99
C THR A 222 25.31 11.34 -21.54
N ILE A 223 24.72 11.55 -22.72
CA ILE A 223 23.89 10.53 -23.38
C ILE A 223 24.74 9.34 -23.82
N ALA A 224 25.95 9.58 -24.36
CA ALA A 224 26.88 8.52 -24.72
C ALA A 224 27.30 7.69 -23.49
N GLU A 225 27.58 8.34 -22.36
CA GLU A 225 27.92 7.68 -21.10
C GLU A 225 26.76 6.82 -20.58
N LEU A 226 25.54 7.36 -20.57
CA LEU A 226 24.34 6.59 -20.20
C LEU A 226 24.14 5.39 -21.12
N ASN A 227 24.30 5.57 -22.44
CA ASN A 227 24.11 4.52 -23.43
C ASN A 227 25.23 3.48 -23.49
N ALA A 228 26.39 3.75 -22.88
CA ALA A 228 27.58 2.89 -22.98
C ALA A 228 27.33 1.46 -22.49
N SER A 229 26.49 1.29 -21.47
CA SER A 229 26.15 -0.01 -20.89
C SER A 229 24.69 -0.46 -21.13
N VAL A 230 23.90 0.37 -21.83
CA VAL A 230 22.47 0.12 -22.04
C VAL A 230 22.25 -0.71 -23.31
N PRO A 231 21.37 -1.73 -23.29
CA PRO A 231 21.07 -2.52 -24.48
C PRO A 231 20.52 -1.66 -25.62
N ALA A 232 20.78 -2.04 -26.87
CA ALA A 232 20.48 -1.21 -28.05
C ALA A 232 19.02 -0.71 -28.11
N GLY A 233 18.05 -1.54 -27.71
CA GLY A 233 16.62 -1.17 -27.69
C GLY A 233 16.20 -0.16 -26.62
N TYR A 234 17.09 0.17 -25.68
CA TYR A 234 16.84 1.12 -24.60
C TYR A 234 17.75 2.35 -24.66
N ARG A 235 18.51 2.51 -25.76
CA ARG A 235 19.39 3.67 -25.91
C ARG A 235 18.56 4.94 -26.04
N LEU A 236 19.00 5.98 -25.34
CA LEU A 236 18.41 7.31 -25.38
C LEU A 236 18.92 8.04 -26.64
N ALA A 237 18.02 8.71 -27.36
CA ALA A 237 18.39 9.62 -28.41
C ALA A 237 18.86 10.96 -27.82
N MET A 238 19.71 11.68 -28.55
CA MET A 238 20.09 13.04 -28.18
C MET A 238 18.86 13.95 -28.27
N PRO A 239 18.48 14.67 -27.20
CA PRO A 239 17.29 15.50 -27.23
C PRO A 239 17.54 16.82 -27.98
N GLU A 240 16.80 17.06 -29.06
CA GLU A 240 16.91 18.26 -29.89
C GLU A 240 16.01 19.40 -29.39
N THR A 241 14.84 19.06 -28.85
CA THR A 241 13.85 20.01 -28.36
C THR A 241 13.70 19.97 -26.83
N GLU A 242 13.04 20.98 -26.26
CA GLU A 242 12.69 20.97 -24.82
C GLU A 242 11.76 19.79 -24.47
N ALA A 243 10.83 19.45 -25.37
CA ALA A 243 9.95 18.30 -25.19
C ALA A 243 10.75 16.97 -25.15
N ASP A 244 11.77 16.83 -26.00
CA ASP A 244 12.63 15.65 -25.99
C ASP A 244 13.44 15.56 -24.67
N ARG A 245 13.94 16.69 -24.17
CA ARG A 245 14.65 16.74 -22.87
C ARG A 245 13.75 16.32 -21.71
N VAL A 246 12.48 16.73 -21.75
CA VAL A 246 11.47 16.28 -20.78
C VAL A 246 11.22 14.78 -20.94
N GLY A 247 11.11 14.27 -22.17
CA GLY A 247 10.98 12.84 -22.44
C GLY A 247 12.14 12.00 -21.90
N VAL A 248 13.38 12.44 -22.12
CA VAL A 248 14.59 11.79 -21.59
C VAL A 248 14.59 11.81 -20.06
N ASN A 249 14.24 12.94 -19.43
CA ASN A 249 14.10 13.03 -17.97
C ASN A 249 13.07 12.03 -17.42
N ILE A 250 11.90 11.93 -18.05
CA ILE A 250 10.84 10.99 -17.66
C ILE A 250 11.34 9.55 -17.78
N GLU A 251 12.02 9.21 -18.87
CA GLU A 251 12.55 7.87 -19.11
C GLU A 251 13.61 7.48 -18.06
N VAL A 252 14.56 8.37 -17.76
CA VAL A 252 15.58 8.14 -16.72
C VAL A 252 14.95 8.03 -15.33
N ALA A 253 13.97 8.87 -15.01
CA ALA A 253 13.21 8.78 -13.77
C ALA A 253 12.46 7.45 -13.66
N ALA A 254 11.79 7.01 -14.73
CA ALA A 254 11.06 5.76 -14.76
C ALA A 254 11.98 4.54 -14.57
N ARG A 255 13.14 4.53 -15.22
CA ARG A 255 14.18 3.51 -15.01
C ARG A 255 14.67 3.50 -13.56
N SER A 256 14.83 4.67 -12.95
CA SER A 256 15.31 4.79 -11.57
C SER A 256 14.31 4.20 -10.58
N VAL A 257 13.02 4.56 -10.71
CA VAL A 257 11.94 3.97 -9.91
C VAL A 257 11.86 2.46 -10.13
N THR A 258 12.01 2.00 -11.37
CA THR A 258 12.00 0.58 -11.71
C THR A 258 13.15 -0.17 -11.05
N ALA A 259 14.37 0.37 -11.08
CA ALA A 259 15.52 -0.24 -10.42
C ALA A 259 15.34 -0.33 -8.90
N VAL A 260 14.80 0.73 -8.26
CA VAL A 260 14.47 0.72 -6.82
C VAL A 260 13.45 -0.38 -6.50
N ALA A 261 12.37 -0.47 -7.27
CA ALA A 261 11.35 -1.49 -7.06
C ALA A 261 11.90 -2.90 -7.30
N THR A 262 12.71 -3.11 -8.35
CA THR A 262 13.37 -4.40 -8.61
C THR A 262 14.30 -4.79 -7.47
N ALA A 263 15.09 -3.84 -6.92
CA ALA A 263 15.97 -4.11 -5.79
C ALA A 263 15.17 -4.62 -4.57
N ALA A 264 14.01 -4.03 -4.33
CA ALA A 264 13.14 -4.42 -3.22
C ALA A 264 12.44 -5.77 -3.45
N VAL A 265 12.02 -6.07 -4.69
CA VAL A 265 11.53 -7.40 -5.07
C VAL A 265 12.62 -8.45 -4.88
N ASP A 266 13.84 -8.14 -5.32
CA ASP A 266 14.98 -9.04 -5.15
C ASP A 266 15.27 -9.28 -3.66
N ALA A 267 15.25 -8.24 -2.84
CA ALA A 267 15.43 -8.36 -1.39
C ALA A 267 14.36 -9.26 -0.75
N TYR A 268 13.10 -9.14 -1.16
CA TYR A 268 12.03 -10.03 -0.73
C TYR A 268 12.33 -11.48 -1.10
N TYR A 269 12.68 -11.76 -2.36
CA TYR A 269 12.91 -13.13 -2.81
C TYR A 269 14.20 -13.74 -2.26
N LEU A 270 15.25 -12.94 -2.03
CA LEU A 270 16.46 -13.40 -1.36
C LEU A 270 16.15 -13.95 0.03
N GLY A 271 15.22 -13.35 0.76
CA GLY A 271 14.77 -13.82 2.07
C GLY A 271 13.75 -14.95 2.07
N ASN A 272 13.25 -15.37 0.90
CA ASN A 272 12.17 -16.37 0.80
C ASN A 272 12.43 -17.52 -0.19
N ARG A 273 13.49 -17.46 -1.01
CA ARG A 273 13.74 -18.43 -2.08
C ARG A 273 15.23 -18.74 -2.24
N ALA A 274 15.56 -20.03 -2.19
CA ALA A 274 16.89 -20.52 -2.54
C ALA A 274 17.17 -20.35 -4.04
N ARG A 275 18.45 -20.17 -4.40
CA ARG A 275 18.91 -19.96 -5.79
C ARG A 275 18.15 -18.86 -6.53
N TYR A 276 17.74 -17.81 -5.82
CA TYR A 276 17.02 -16.72 -6.46
C TYR A 276 17.93 -15.94 -7.41
N ARG A 277 17.62 -15.99 -8.71
CA ARG A 277 18.28 -15.20 -9.74
C ARG A 277 17.89 -13.72 -9.61
N GLN A 278 18.82 -12.92 -9.11
CA GLN A 278 18.63 -11.48 -8.93
C GLN A 278 18.47 -10.78 -10.28
N ARG A 279 17.51 -9.85 -10.37
CA ARG A 279 17.17 -9.07 -11.57
C ARG A 279 17.72 -7.65 -11.53
N PHE A 280 18.14 -7.20 -10.36
CA PHE A 280 18.67 -5.87 -10.11
C PHE A 280 19.76 -5.48 -11.12
N ASP A 281 20.68 -6.38 -11.44
CA ASP A 281 21.80 -6.12 -12.36
C ASP A 281 21.29 -5.66 -13.73
N GLY A 282 20.24 -6.31 -14.24
CA GLY A 282 19.59 -5.93 -15.49
C GLY A 282 18.89 -4.58 -15.41
N SER A 283 18.22 -4.27 -14.29
CA SER A 283 17.55 -2.98 -14.10
C SER A 283 18.54 -1.82 -13.95
N VAL A 284 19.65 -2.00 -13.23
CA VAL A 284 20.66 -0.93 -13.06
C VAL A 284 21.50 -0.75 -14.31
N ALA A 285 21.73 -1.79 -15.12
CA ALA A 285 22.37 -1.62 -16.42
C ALA A 285 21.63 -0.59 -17.31
N MET A 286 20.30 -0.45 -17.14
CA MET A 286 19.48 0.53 -17.86
C MET A 286 19.71 1.99 -17.41
N LEU A 287 20.27 2.20 -16.22
CA LEU A 287 20.60 3.51 -15.65
C LEU A 287 21.97 4.04 -16.09
N GLY A 288 22.75 3.23 -16.79
CA GLY A 288 24.11 3.59 -17.19
C GLY A 288 25.15 3.32 -16.09
N ARG A 289 26.43 3.28 -16.49
CA ARG A 289 27.54 2.91 -15.61
C ARG A 289 27.72 3.87 -14.43
N ALA A 290 27.43 5.16 -14.62
CA ALA A 290 27.56 6.20 -13.60
C ALA A 290 26.64 5.99 -12.38
N ALA A 291 25.52 5.27 -12.53
CA ALA A 291 24.60 5.00 -11.43
C ALA A 291 25.11 3.87 -10.50
N LEU A 292 25.93 2.94 -11.00
CA LEU A 292 26.37 1.74 -10.28
C LEU A 292 27.08 2.00 -8.94
N PRO A 293 27.95 3.03 -8.77
CA PRO A 293 28.66 3.26 -7.52
C PRO A 293 27.76 3.62 -6.34
N GLU A 294 26.57 4.18 -6.58
CA GLU A 294 25.62 4.59 -5.54
C GLU A 294 24.92 3.38 -4.88
N TRP A 295 24.90 2.24 -5.56
CA TRP A 295 24.21 1.05 -5.11
C TRP A 295 25.14 0.08 -4.38
N PRO A 296 24.75 -0.45 -3.21
CA PRO A 296 25.54 -1.45 -2.52
C PRO A 296 25.60 -2.77 -3.31
N TYR A 297 26.71 -3.51 -3.20
CA TYR A 297 26.91 -4.74 -3.96
C TYR A 297 25.97 -5.88 -3.53
N ASP A 298 25.56 -5.88 -2.26
CA ASP A 298 24.65 -6.84 -1.60
C ASP A 298 23.20 -6.36 -1.60
N LEU A 299 22.88 -5.25 -2.32
CA LEU A 299 21.57 -4.59 -2.30
C LEU A 299 21.15 -4.06 -0.92
N GLY A 300 22.08 -4.01 0.06
CA GLY A 300 21.78 -3.66 1.45
C GLY A 300 21.04 -4.76 2.21
N VAL A 301 21.01 -5.99 1.69
CA VAL A 301 20.42 -7.16 2.36
C VAL A 301 21.50 -7.82 3.19
N ALA A 302 21.27 -7.90 4.51
CA ALA A 302 22.19 -8.58 5.40
C ALA A 302 22.24 -10.08 5.07
N ILE A 303 23.44 -10.66 5.05
CA ILE A 303 23.68 -12.04 4.58
C ILE A 303 22.92 -13.09 5.40
N ASP A 304 22.66 -12.80 6.68
CA ASP A 304 21.90 -13.62 7.62
C ASP A 304 20.39 -13.67 7.31
N GLN A 305 19.91 -12.74 6.49
CA GLN A 305 18.52 -12.67 6.03
C GLN A 305 18.31 -13.36 4.68
N VAL A 306 19.39 -13.84 4.04
CA VAL A 306 19.33 -14.51 2.74
C VAL A 306 19.13 -16.01 2.94
N VAL A 307 18.15 -16.60 2.25
CA VAL A 307 17.85 -18.04 2.32
C VAL A 307 18.99 -18.89 1.75
N ASP A 308 19.68 -18.37 0.74
CA ASP A 308 20.82 -19.01 0.09
C ASP A 308 22.00 -18.03 -0.03
N PRO A 309 22.73 -17.82 1.08
CA PRO A 309 23.83 -16.87 1.14
C PRO A 309 24.94 -17.14 0.11
N ALA A 310 25.29 -18.41 -0.11
CA ALA A 310 26.34 -18.78 -1.05
C ALA A 310 25.99 -18.33 -2.48
N PHE A 311 24.80 -18.64 -2.98
CA PHE A 311 24.41 -18.19 -4.32
C PHE A 311 24.31 -16.66 -4.42
N HIS A 312 23.83 -15.98 -3.37
CA HIS A 312 23.80 -14.52 -3.34
C HIS A 312 25.22 -13.91 -3.45
N LEU A 313 26.21 -14.49 -2.77
CA LEU A 313 27.60 -14.05 -2.84
C LEU A 313 28.18 -14.14 -4.26
N LEU A 314 27.75 -15.10 -5.09
CA LEU A 314 28.14 -15.14 -6.51
C LEU A 314 27.59 -13.93 -7.30
N HIS A 315 26.42 -13.41 -6.95
CA HIS A 315 25.90 -12.16 -7.54
C HIS A 315 26.68 -10.93 -7.03
N VAL A 316 27.01 -10.90 -5.74
CA VAL A 316 27.85 -9.84 -5.14
C VAL A 316 29.22 -9.79 -5.83
N ALA A 317 29.86 -10.94 -5.99
CA ALA A 317 31.15 -11.07 -6.66
C ALA A 317 31.09 -10.61 -8.13
N ALA A 318 30.04 -10.98 -8.87
CA ALA A 318 29.83 -10.49 -10.23
C ALA A 318 29.76 -8.94 -10.29
N ARG A 319 29.02 -8.30 -9.37
CA ARG A 319 28.95 -6.84 -9.29
C ARG A 319 30.27 -6.20 -8.93
N GLN A 320 31.05 -6.82 -8.04
CA GLN A 320 32.39 -6.34 -7.70
C GLN A 320 33.31 -6.40 -8.92
N LEU A 321 33.27 -7.50 -9.68
CA LEU A 321 34.01 -7.65 -10.93
C LEU A 321 33.60 -6.60 -11.98
N ASP A 322 32.30 -6.37 -12.17
CA ASP A 322 31.78 -5.34 -13.09
C ASP A 322 32.25 -3.93 -12.73
N ARG A 323 32.52 -3.68 -11.44
CA ARG A 323 33.08 -2.43 -10.92
C ARG A 323 34.61 -2.41 -10.86
N GLY A 324 35.28 -3.38 -11.50
CA GLY A 324 36.73 -3.45 -11.63
C GLY A 324 37.46 -3.89 -10.35
N ARG A 325 36.77 -4.59 -9.44
CA ARG A 325 37.34 -5.05 -8.16
C ARG A 325 37.58 -6.57 -8.20
N SER A 326 38.45 -7.01 -9.10
CA SER A 326 38.71 -8.43 -9.37
C SER A 326 39.18 -9.21 -8.13
N ASP A 327 40.06 -8.62 -7.32
CA ASP A 327 40.54 -9.24 -6.07
C ASP A 327 39.41 -9.46 -5.06
N LEU A 328 38.54 -8.46 -4.89
CA LEU A 328 37.38 -8.57 -3.99
C LEU A 328 36.37 -9.57 -4.53
N ALA A 329 36.15 -9.60 -5.85
CA ALA A 329 35.27 -10.57 -6.48
C ALA A 329 35.75 -12.00 -6.18
N LEU A 330 37.06 -12.27 -6.33
CA LEU A 330 37.62 -13.58 -5.99
C LEU A 330 37.53 -13.90 -4.50
N ALA A 331 37.79 -12.94 -3.61
CA ALA A 331 37.58 -13.11 -2.17
C ALA A 331 36.11 -13.45 -1.83
N THR A 332 35.15 -12.82 -2.52
CA THR A 332 33.73 -13.10 -2.36
C THR A 332 33.34 -14.48 -2.92
N VAL A 333 33.98 -14.95 -3.99
CA VAL A 333 33.83 -16.35 -4.45
C VAL A 333 34.30 -17.34 -3.40
N ARG A 334 35.43 -17.06 -2.71
CA ARG A 334 35.92 -17.91 -1.62
C ARG A 334 34.95 -17.93 -0.44
N GLU A 335 34.37 -16.79 -0.12
CA GLU A 335 33.32 -16.68 0.90
C GLU A 335 32.09 -17.50 0.50
N SER A 336 31.64 -17.43 -0.75
CA SER A 336 30.57 -18.27 -1.27
C SER A 336 30.87 -19.76 -1.08
N LEU A 337 32.08 -20.21 -1.41
CA LEU A 337 32.50 -21.59 -1.22
C LEU A 337 32.57 -21.98 0.26
N ALA A 338 33.06 -21.10 1.12
CA ALA A 338 33.11 -21.32 2.56
C ALA A 338 31.71 -21.49 3.16
N VAL A 339 30.78 -20.62 2.79
CA VAL A 339 29.39 -20.66 3.25
C VAL A 339 28.65 -21.90 2.71
N LEU A 340 29.01 -22.35 1.52
CA LEU A 340 28.46 -23.58 0.95
C LEU A 340 28.85 -24.83 1.77
N VAL A 341 30.09 -24.89 2.28
CA VAL A 341 30.57 -26.00 3.13
C VAL A 341 30.08 -25.85 4.57
N HIS A 342 30.12 -24.63 5.09
CA HIS A 342 29.78 -24.30 6.47
C HIS A 342 28.84 -23.07 6.50
N PRO A 343 27.51 -23.27 6.52
CA PRO A 343 26.55 -22.17 6.48
C PRO A 343 26.76 -21.11 7.57
N ASP A 344 27.23 -21.52 8.76
CA ASP A 344 27.51 -20.62 9.88
C ASP A 344 28.60 -19.57 9.55
N TYR A 345 29.47 -19.83 8.57
CA TYR A 345 30.50 -18.87 8.15
C TYR A 345 29.93 -17.61 7.49
N ALA A 346 28.65 -17.61 7.10
CA ALA A 346 27.95 -16.39 6.71
C ALA A 346 27.90 -15.36 7.87
N LEU A 347 28.00 -15.81 9.12
CA LEU A 347 27.92 -14.97 10.32
C LEU A 347 29.27 -14.72 10.99
N VAL A 348 30.17 -15.71 10.96
CA VAL A 348 31.41 -15.70 11.76
C VAL A 348 32.65 -15.31 10.95
N GLY A 349 32.59 -15.38 9.62
CA GLY A 349 33.76 -15.24 8.75
C GLY A 349 34.73 -16.43 8.86
N ALA A 350 35.91 -16.30 8.24
CA ALA A 350 36.99 -17.31 8.12
C ALA A 350 37.19 -18.19 9.39
N PRO A 351 37.63 -19.46 9.26
CA PRO A 351 38.57 -19.96 8.24
C PRO A 351 37.92 -20.56 6.98
N TYR A 352 38.45 -20.22 5.79
CA TYR A 352 38.03 -20.84 4.54
C TYR A 352 38.36 -22.34 4.55
N PRO A 353 37.41 -23.23 4.18
CA PRO A 353 37.66 -24.66 4.05
C PRO A 353 38.69 -24.93 2.95
N GLY A 354 39.32 -26.11 2.99
CA GLY A 354 40.26 -26.51 1.94
C GLY A 354 39.57 -26.60 0.56
N LEU A 355 40.33 -26.44 -0.52
CA LEU A 355 39.79 -26.49 -1.89
C LEU A 355 39.11 -27.82 -2.21
N SER A 356 39.64 -28.94 -1.71
CA SER A 356 39.02 -30.26 -1.90
C SER A 356 37.64 -30.38 -1.24
N GLN A 357 37.45 -29.79 -0.05
CA GLN A 357 36.16 -29.75 0.63
C GLN A 357 35.18 -28.85 -0.11
N SER A 358 35.66 -27.69 -0.58
CA SER A 358 34.87 -26.74 -1.38
C SER A 358 34.41 -27.39 -2.69
N ALA A 359 35.30 -28.07 -3.40
CA ALA A 359 35.00 -28.74 -4.66
C ALA A 359 33.95 -29.85 -4.49
N ALA A 360 34.09 -30.69 -3.46
CA ALA A 360 33.09 -31.70 -3.14
C ALA A 360 31.72 -31.10 -2.81
N ALA A 361 31.68 -29.96 -2.11
CA ALA A 361 30.43 -29.25 -1.83
C ALA A 361 29.80 -28.69 -3.12
N VAL A 362 30.59 -28.14 -4.04
CA VAL A 362 30.11 -27.67 -5.36
C VAL A 362 29.56 -28.82 -6.20
N ALA A 363 30.22 -29.98 -6.22
CA ALA A 363 29.73 -31.17 -6.91
C ALA A 363 28.33 -31.59 -6.41
N GLY A 364 28.03 -31.37 -5.12
CA GLY A 364 26.72 -31.61 -4.51
C GLY A 364 25.64 -30.56 -4.80
N THR A 365 25.94 -29.46 -5.50
CA THR A 365 24.96 -28.40 -5.84
C THR A 365 24.15 -28.71 -7.10
N ASP A 366 23.22 -27.82 -7.45
CA ASP A 366 22.49 -27.85 -8.72
C ASP A 366 23.30 -27.25 -9.88
N ASP A 367 22.79 -27.40 -11.10
CA ASP A 367 23.42 -26.88 -12.31
C ASP A 367 23.46 -25.35 -12.35
N GLU A 368 22.52 -24.66 -11.69
CA GLU A 368 22.44 -23.20 -11.70
C GLU A 368 23.60 -22.58 -10.92
N TYR A 369 23.89 -23.10 -9.72
CA TYR A 369 25.05 -22.70 -8.93
C TYR A 369 26.36 -22.96 -9.69
N ARG A 370 26.53 -24.19 -10.22
CA ARG A 370 27.74 -24.57 -10.98
C ARG A 370 27.97 -23.68 -12.20
N ALA A 371 26.93 -23.45 -13.01
CA ALA A 371 27.01 -22.62 -14.20
C ALA A 371 27.37 -21.17 -13.84
N ARG A 372 26.77 -20.61 -12.78
CA ARG A 372 27.06 -19.25 -12.32
C ARG A 372 28.49 -19.12 -11.81
N LEU A 373 28.95 -20.08 -11.00
CA LEU A 373 30.32 -20.10 -10.49
C LEU A 373 31.34 -20.20 -11.62
N ALA A 374 31.13 -21.12 -12.57
CA ALA A 374 32.01 -21.29 -13.72
C ALA A 374 32.10 -20.01 -14.57
N ALA A 375 30.96 -19.41 -14.92
CA ALA A 375 30.93 -18.17 -15.69
C ALA A 375 31.65 -17.01 -14.97
N LEU A 376 31.53 -16.94 -13.64
CA LEU A 376 32.20 -15.93 -12.85
C LEU A 376 33.71 -16.15 -12.77
N LEU A 377 34.17 -17.39 -12.55
CA LEU A 377 35.60 -17.72 -12.56
C LEU A 377 36.24 -17.41 -13.92
N ASP A 378 35.58 -17.78 -15.02
CA ASP A 378 36.03 -17.47 -16.37
C ASP A 378 36.12 -15.94 -16.58
N ALA A 379 35.15 -15.17 -16.08
CA ALA A 379 35.14 -13.71 -16.18
C ALA A 379 36.25 -13.05 -15.34
N ILE A 380 36.52 -13.55 -14.12
CA ILE A 380 37.62 -13.07 -13.26
C ILE A 380 38.96 -13.38 -13.93
N ALA A 381 39.14 -14.59 -14.49
CA ALA A 381 40.35 -14.98 -15.19
C ALA A 381 40.63 -14.08 -16.41
N ALA A 382 39.59 -13.79 -17.21
CA ALA A 382 39.71 -12.89 -18.36
C ALA A 382 40.16 -11.49 -17.93
N ARG A 383 39.54 -10.93 -16.89
CA ARG A 383 39.94 -9.62 -16.36
C ARG A 383 41.34 -9.61 -15.78
N ALA A 384 41.72 -10.65 -15.02
CA ALA A 384 43.05 -10.79 -14.46
C ALA A 384 44.14 -10.81 -15.56
N ALA A 385 43.86 -11.47 -16.69
CA ALA A 385 44.75 -11.50 -17.84
C ALA A 385 44.86 -10.12 -18.52
N GLU A 386 43.75 -9.39 -18.68
CA GLU A 386 43.75 -8.02 -19.21
C GLU A 386 44.58 -7.06 -18.33
N ASP A 387 44.49 -7.23 -17.01
CA ASP A 387 45.16 -6.36 -16.03
C ASP A 387 46.62 -6.78 -15.74
N GLY A 388 47.10 -7.90 -16.30
CA GLY A 388 48.44 -8.45 -16.02
C GLY A 388 48.61 -8.98 -14.59
N ALA A 389 47.53 -9.41 -13.94
CA ALA A 389 47.50 -9.88 -12.56
C ALA A 389 47.80 -11.39 -12.45
N ASP A 390 49.03 -11.79 -12.75
CA ASP A 390 49.45 -13.22 -12.83
C ASP A 390 49.09 -14.05 -11.59
N LYS A 391 49.21 -13.47 -10.40
CA LYS A 391 48.86 -14.14 -9.13
C LYS A 391 47.36 -14.45 -9.04
N LEU A 392 46.53 -13.47 -9.42
CA LEU A 392 45.08 -13.61 -9.42
C LEU A 392 44.64 -14.67 -10.43
N ALA A 393 45.22 -14.64 -11.64
CA ALA A 393 44.96 -15.62 -12.69
C ALA A 393 45.33 -17.06 -12.26
N ALA A 394 46.50 -17.23 -11.62
CA ALA A 394 46.93 -18.54 -11.11
C ALA A 394 45.98 -19.08 -10.03
N GLU A 395 45.52 -18.22 -9.14
CA GLU A 395 44.60 -18.56 -8.05
C GLU A 395 43.21 -18.97 -8.58
N VAL A 396 42.69 -18.24 -9.58
CA VAL A 396 41.44 -18.58 -10.27
C VAL A 396 41.56 -19.92 -11.00
N ALA A 397 42.71 -20.17 -11.65
CA ALA A 397 42.96 -21.44 -12.33
C ALA A 397 42.96 -22.61 -11.34
N GLU A 398 43.60 -22.48 -10.18
CA GLU A 398 43.61 -23.50 -9.13
C GLU A 398 42.20 -23.84 -8.65
N ILE A 399 41.37 -22.82 -8.36
CA ILE A 399 39.96 -23.02 -7.95
C ILE A 399 39.15 -23.66 -9.08
N THR A 400 39.34 -23.20 -10.31
CA THR A 400 38.60 -23.71 -11.47
C THR A 400 38.90 -25.18 -11.73
N THR A 401 40.18 -25.57 -11.67
CA THR A 401 40.59 -26.98 -11.80
C THR A 401 39.99 -27.81 -10.67
N ALA A 402 40.13 -27.37 -9.41
CA ALA A 402 39.59 -28.10 -8.27
C ALA A 402 38.07 -28.33 -8.38
N VAL A 403 37.30 -27.33 -8.82
CA VAL A 403 35.84 -27.41 -8.96
C VAL A 403 35.40 -28.24 -10.18
N ARG A 404 36.16 -28.24 -11.28
CA ARG A 404 35.82 -29.01 -12.49
C ARG A 404 36.14 -30.50 -12.36
N ASP A 405 37.17 -30.84 -11.57
CA ASP A 405 37.64 -32.22 -11.41
C ASP A 405 36.89 -33.01 -10.32
N ALA A 406 36.01 -32.34 -9.55
CA ALA A 406 35.14 -32.94 -8.53
C ALA A 406 33.75 -33.28 -9.07
#